data_AF-O18524-F1
#
_entry.id   AF-O18524-F1
#
_cell.length_a   1.000
_cell.length_b   1.000
_cell.length_c   1.000
_cell.angle_alpha   90.00
_cell.angle_beta   90.00
_cell.angle_gamma   90.00
#
_symmetry.space_group_name_H-M   'P 1'
#
loop_
_entity.id
_entity.type
_entity.pdbx_description
1 polymer ?
#
loop_
_entity_poly.entity_id
_entity_poly.type
_entity_poly.pdbx_seq_one_letter_code
_entity_poly.pdbx_strand_id
1 'polypeptide(L)' 'CRHNFYFFRVVKCWNSLPTELVQETSQESFKRKLGLFLRTKDNVLL' A
#
# COMPACT_ATOMS: atom_id res chain seq x y z
N CYS A 1 -13.55 19.46 0.13
CA CYS A 1 -12.60 19.25 -0.99
C CYS A 1 -12.34 17.76 -1.24
N ARG A 2 -13.06 17.13 -2.19
CA ARG A 2 -12.88 15.71 -2.58
C ARG A 2 -11.46 15.38 -3.06
N HIS A 3 -10.75 16.36 -3.62
CA HIS A 3 -9.35 16.22 -4.04
C HIS A 3 -8.42 15.81 -2.89
N ASN A 4 -8.58 16.40 -1.70
CA ASN A 4 -7.72 16.07 -0.56
C ASN A 4 -7.95 14.62 -0.10
N PHE A 5 -9.19 14.14 -0.13
CA PHE A 5 -9.53 12.79 0.30
C PHE A 5 -8.87 11.73 -0.61
N TYR A 6 -9.03 11.87 -1.93
CA TYR A 6 -8.41 10.95 -2.89
C TYR A 6 -6.88 10.99 -2.80
N PHE A 7 -6.30 12.19 -2.71
CA PHE A 7 -4.86 12.36 -2.62
C PHE A 7 -4.27 11.68 -1.36
N PHE A 8 -4.84 11.94 -0.18
CA PHE A 8 -4.30 11.40 1.07
C PHE A 8 -4.54 9.89 1.23
N ARG A 9 -5.68 9.38 0.75
CA ARG A 9 -6.03 7.95 0.93
C ARG A 9 -5.48 7.05 -0.15
N VAL A 10 -5.40 7.52 -1.39
CA VAL A 10 -5.05 6.70 -2.55
C VAL A 10 -3.63 7.02 -3.01
N VAL A 11 -3.38 8.26 -3.43
CA VAL A 11 -2.09 8.65 -4.03
C VAL A 11 -0.94 8.51 -3.03
N LYS A 12 -1.10 9.06 -1.82
CA LYS A 12 -0.05 8.98 -0.79
C LYS A 12 0.23 7.54 -0.34
N CYS A 13 -0.81 6.72 -0.18
CA CYS A 13 -0.65 5.32 0.20
C CYS A 13 0.03 4.51 -0.90
N TRP A 14 -0.38 4.70 -2.15
CA TRP A 14 0.24 4.05 -3.31
C TRP A 14 1.73 4.40 -3.44
N ASN A 15 2.06 5.69 -3.34
CA ASN A 15 3.44 6.17 -3.43
C ASN A 15 4.32 5.73 -2.25
N SER A 16 3.74 5.23 -1.15
CA SER A 16 4.47 4.69 -0.01
C SER A 16 4.77 3.20 -0.11
N LEU A 17 4.27 2.53 -1.16
CA LEU A 17 4.51 1.10 -1.35
C LEU A 17 5.95 0.85 -1.83
N PRO A 18 6.60 -0.22 -1.35
CA PRO A 18 7.91 -0.64 -1.85
C PRO A 18 7.86 -0.98 -3.35
N THR A 19 8.94 -0.69 -4.07
CA THR A 19 9.02 -0.96 -5.52
C THR A 19 8.94 -2.45 -5.81
N GLU A 20 9.52 -3.30 -4.96
CA GLU A 20 9.47 -4.76 -5.10
C GLU A 20 8.05 -5.31 -4.95
N LEU A 21 7.19 -4.59 -4.22
CA LEU A 21 5.79 -4.94 -4.07
C LEU A 21 4.99 -4.51 -5.31
N VAL A 22 5.23 -3.29 -5.81
CA VAL A 22 4.54 -2.75 -6.99
C VAL A 22 4.89 -3.52 -8.27
N GLN A 23 6.12 -4.03 -8.37
CA GLN A 23 6.63 -4.76 -9.54
C GLN A 23 6.27 -6.25 -9.57
N GLU A 24 5.46 -6.73 -8.62
CA GLU A 24 4.99 -8.12 -8.62
C GLU A 24 4.27 -8.48 -9.93
N THR A 25 4.70 -9.56 -10.57
CA THR A 25 4.17 -10.00 -11.87
C THR A 25 2.89 -10.82 -11.75
N SER A 26 2.57 -11.32 -10.56
CA SER A 26 1.34 -12.06 -10.25
C SER A 26 0.46 -11.26 -9.29
N GLN A 27 -0.84 -11.21 -9.61
CA GLN A 27 -1.84 -10.55 -8.77
C GLN A 27 -1.95 -11.19 -7.37
N GLU A 28 -1.84 -12.51 -7.28
CA GLU A 28 -1.87 -13.29 -6.04
C GLU A 28 -0.66 -12.95 -5.17
N SER A 29 0.52 -12.86 -5.79
CA SER A 29 1.77 -12.51 -5.11
C SER A 29 1.72 -11.08 -4.60
N PHE A 30 1.23 -10.15 -5.43
CA PHE A 30 0.94 -8.77 -5.04
C PHE A 30 0.00 -8.69 -3.84
N LYS A 31 -1.17 -9.33 -3.91
CA LYS A 31 -2.19 -9.31 -2.84
C LYS A 31 -1.63 -9.84 -1.53
N ARG A 32 -0.89 -10.95 -1.57
CA ARG A 32 -0.26 -11.55 -0.39
C ARG A 32 0.77 -10.61 0.24
N LYS A 33 1.69 -10.06 -0.55
CA LYS A 33 2.74 -9.14 -0.06
C LYS A 33 2.13 -7.83 0.47
N LEU A 34 1.11 -7.29 -0.19
CA LEU A 34 0.36 -6.12 0.28
C LEU A 34 -0.29 -6.39 1.64
N GLY A 35 -0.95 -7.53 1.81
CA GLY A 35 -1.54 -7.91 3.10
C GLY A 35 -0.51 -7.97 4.23
N LEU A 36 0.68 -8.52 3.97
CA LEU A 36 1.77 -8.55 4.95
C LEU A 36 2.28 -7.14 5.27
N PHE A 37 2.55 -6.33 4.24
CA PHE A 37 3.04 -4.96 4.39
C PHE A 37 2.10 -4.10 5.26
N LEU A 38 0.80 -4.17 5.00
CA LEU A 38 -0.20 -3.41 5.76
C LEU A 38 -0.27 -3.85 7.22
N ARG A 39 -0.27 -5.17 7.48
CA ARG A 39 -0.27 -5.71 8.86
C ARG A 39 0.97 -5.27 9.64
N THR A 40 2.15 -5.31 9.02
CA THR A 40 3.38 -4.84 9.65
C THR A 40 3.32 -3.33 9.94
N LYS A 41 2.77 -2.53 9.02
CA LYS A 41 2.63 -1.08 9.22
C LYS A 41 1.72 -0.74 10.38
N ASP A 42 0.60 -1.45 10.52
CA ASP A 42 -0.35 -1.24 11.60
C ASP A 42 0.23 -1.67 12.96
N ASN A 43 1.07 -2.71 12.99
CA ASN A 43 1.76 -3.16 14.20
C ASN A 43 2.91 -2.23 14.64
N VAL A 44 3.47 -1.42 13.73
CA VAL A 44 4.52 -0.42 14.06
C VAL A 44 3.90 0.92 14.51
N LEU A 45 2.62 1.13 14.25
CA LEU A 45 1.87 2.34 14.62
C LEU A 45 1.10 2.21 15.95
N LEU A 46 1.20 1.06 16.63
CA LEU A 46 0.71 0.81 18.00
C LEU A 46 1.87 0.84 18.99
#